data_AF-A0A1I5DJT4-F1
#
_entry.id   AF-A0A1I5DJT4-F1
#
_cell.length_a   1.000
_cell.length_b   1.000
_cell.length_c   1.000
_cell.angle_alpha   90.00
_cell.angle_beta   90.00
_cell.angle_gamma   90.00
#
_symmetry.space_group_name_H-M   'P 1'
#
loop_
_entity.id
_entity.type
_entity.pdbx_description
1 polymer ?
#
loop_
_entity_poly.entity_id
_entity_poly.type
_entity_poly.pdbx_seq_one_letter_code
_entity_poly.pdbx_strand_id
1 'polypeptide(L)' 'MTQEEIKELKEKALKQFLSGESLTGKDGAFAPMLKEFMEEALEAEMSSHLS' A
#
# COMPACT_ATOMS: atom_id res chain seq x y z
N MET A 1 -5.28 5.91 4.88
CA MET A 1 -4.07 6.04 5.78
C MET A 1 -4.07 7.29 6.66
N THR A 2 -3.49 7.21 7.86
CA THR A 2 -3.20 8.30 8.80
C THR A 2 -1.85 8.97 8.53
N GLN A 3 -1.58 10.11 9.17
CA GLN A 3 -0.29 10.80 9.04
C GLN A 3 0.89 9.99 9.59
N GLU A 4 0.68 9.21 10.65
CA GLU A 4 1.75 8.37 11.21
C GLU A 4 2.09 7.20 10.27
N GLU A 5 1.07 6.54 9.69
CA GLU A 5 1.27 5.47 8.71
C GLU A 5 2.03 5.95 7.47
N ILE A 6 1.79 7.19 7.02
CA ILE A 6 2.53 7.79 5.90
C ILE A 6 4.00 8.04 6.28
N LYS A 7 4.26 8.44 7.53
CA LYS A 7 5.63 8.66 8.02
C LYS A 7 6.39 7.33 8.10
N GLU A 8 5.80 6.30 8.69
CA GLU A 8 6.38 4.95 8.75
C GLU A 8 6.64 4.37 7.36
N LEU A 9 5.71 4.57 6.42
CA LEU A 9 5.88 4.16 5.02
C LEU A 9 7.09 4.84 4.39
N LYS A 10 7.25 6.16 4.57
CA LYS A 10 8.39 6.92 4.03
C LYS A 10 9.72 6.45 4.62
N GLU A 11 9.77 6.20 5.92
CA GLU A 11 10.98 5.69 6.60
C GLU A 11 11.36 4.30 6.07
N LYS A 12 10.39 3.38 5.95
CA LYS A 12 10.61 2.04 5.40
C LYS A 12 11.02 2.08 3.93
N ALA A 13 10.35 2.89 3.12
CA ALA A 13 10.66 3.05 1.70
C ALA A 13 12.08 3.58 1.50
N LEU A 14 12.48 4.59 2.28
CA LEU A 14 13.84 5.13 2.22
C LEU A 14 14.88 4.06 2.60
N LYS A 15 14.63 3.30 3.68
CA LYS A 15 15.53 2.23 4.10
C LYS A 15 15.71 1.16 3.02
N GLN A 16 14.61 0.69 2.44
CA GLN A 16 14.65 -0.36 1.40
C GLN A 16 15.29 0.14 0.11
N PHE A 17 15.01 1.39 -0.29
CA PHE A 17 15.65 2.01 -1.44
C PHE A 17 17.17 2.08 -1.28
N LEU A 18 17.65 2.45 -0.08
CA LEU A 18 19.08 2.52 0.22
C LEU A 18 19.74 1.14 0.34
N SER A 19 19.02 0.10 0.80
CA SER A 19 19.56 -1.26 0.91
C SER A 19 19.45 -2.07 -0.39
N GLY A 20 18.75 -1.55 -1.41
CA GLY A 20 18.47 -2.29 -2.65
C GLY A 20 17.39 -3.36 -2.48
N GLU A 21 16.66 -3.36 -1.36
CA GLU A 21 15.49 -4.21 -1.16
C GLU A 21 14.33 -3.75 -2.05
N SER A 22 13.47 -4.70 -2.44
CA SER A 22 12.28 -4.37 -3.23
C SER A 22 11.31 -3.49 -2.43
N LEU A 23 10.92 -2.36 -3.02
CA LEU A 23 9.85 -1.48 -2.50
C LEU A 23 8.44 -2.06 -2.70
N THR A 24 8.34 -3.09 -3.55
CA THR A 24 7.09 -3.75 -3.97
C THR A 24 7.07 -5.22 -3.54
N GLY A 25 5.92 -5.88 -3.69
CA GLY A 25 5.71 -7.23 -3.21
C GLY A 25 5.28 -7.26 -1.74
N LYS A 26 5.06 -8.46 -1.19
CA LYS A 26 4.44 -8.67 0.13
C LYS A 26 5.13 -7.90 1.26
N ASP A 27 6.46 -7.84 1.23
CA ASP A 27 7.27 -7.20 2.28
C ASP A 27 7.75 -5.79 1.90
N GLY A 28 7.38 -5.31 0.72
CA GLY A 28 7.75 -4.00 0.21
C GLY A 28 7.11 -2.85 1.01
N ALA A 29 7.78 -1.71 1.06
CA ALA A 29 7.27 -0.51 1.73
C ALA A 29 5.92 -0.03 1.14
N PHE A 30 5.66 -0.31 -0.13
CA PHE A 30 4.43 0.11 -0.81
C PHE A 30 3.30 -0.93 -0.78
N ALA A 31 3.51 -2.09 -0.14
CA ALA A 31 2.48 -3.12 -0.01
C ALA A 31 1.16 -2.61 0.61
N PRO A 32 1.18 -1.77 1.67
CA PRO A 32 -0.04 -1.25 2.27
C PRO A 32 -0.87 -0.37 1.32
N MET A 33 -0.22 0.48 0.51
CA MET A 33 -0.91 1.32 -0.48
C MET A 33 -1.58 0.49 -1.57
N LEU A 34 -0.88 -0.55 -2.06
CA LEU A 34 -1.45 -1.43 -3.07
C LEU A 34 -2.64 -2.23 -2.50
N LYS A 35 -2.56 -2.65 -1.23
CA LYS A 35 -3.66 -3.32 -0.55
C LYS A 35 -4.89 -2.42 -0.44
N GLU A 36 -4.73 -1.19 0.05
CA GLU A 36 -5.83 -0.22 0.16
C GLU A 36 -6.47 0.04 -1.21
N PHE A 37 -5.66 0.26 -2.25
CA PHE A 37 -6.15 0.42 -3.62
C PHE A 37 -6.97 -0.79 -4.12
N MET A 38 -6.52 -2.02 -3.84
CA MET A 38 -7.24 -3.23 -4.24
C MET A 38 -8.53 -3.43 -3.45
N GLU A 39 -8.54 -3.07 -2.16
CA GLU A 39 -9.75 -3.11 -1.31
C GLU A 39 -10.78 -2.10 -1.82
N GLU A 40 -10.37 -0.86 -2.12
CA GLU A 40 -11.26 0.16 -2.71
C GLU A 40 -11.81 -0.28 -4.08
N ALA A 41 -10.98 -0.86 -4.94
CA ALA A 41 -11.41 -1.35 -6.24
C ALA A 41 -12.44 -2.49 -6.11
N LEU A 42 -12.22 -3.41 -5.17
CA LEU A 42 -13.14 -4.51 -4.89
C LEU A 42 -14.47 -4.01 -4.32
N GLU A 43 -14.44 -3.06 -3.38
CA GLU A 43 -15.64 -2.44 -2.82
C GLU A 43 -16.45 -1.71 -3.90
N ALA A 44 -15.78 -0.98 -4.79
CA ALA A 44 -16.41 -0.31 -5.92
C ALA A 44 -17.06 -1.32 -6.89
N GLU A 45 -16.36 -2.42 -7.21
CA GLU A 45 -16.91 -3.51 -8.03
C GLU A 45 -18.17 -4.10 -7.38
N MET A 46 -18.10 -4.48 -6.10
CA MET A 46 -19.24 -5.03 -5.37
C MET A 46 -20.43 -4.06 -5.32
N SER A 47 -20.19 -2.77 -5.07
CA SER A 47 -21.24 -1.75 -5.09
C SER A 47 -21.89 -1.59 -6.47
N SER A 48 -21.14 -1.81 -7.55
CA SER A 48 -21.66 -1.69 -8.92
C SER A 48 -22.44 -2.92 -9.40
N HIS A 49 -22.25 -4.08 -8.77
CA HIS A 49 -22.79 -5.37 -9.22
C HIS A 49 -23.85 -5.98 -8.28
N LEU A 50 -24.01 -5.49 -7.05
CA LEU A 50 -25.02 -5.95 -6.08
C LEU A 50 -26.26 -5.03 -5.98
N SER A 51 -26.43 -4.11 -6.92
CA SER A 51 -27.61 -3.24 -7.06
C SER A 51 -28.81 -3.96 -7.65
#